data_AF-A0A7U9WVQ3-F1
#
_entry.id   AF-A0A7U9WVQ3-F1
#
_cell.length_a   1.000
_cell.length_b   1.000
_cell.length_c   1.000
_cell.angle_alpha   90.00
_cell.angle_beta   90.00
_cell.angle_gamma   90.00
#
_symmetry.space_group_name_H-M   'P 1'
#
loop_
_entity.id
_entity.type
_entity.pdbx_description
1 polymer ?
#
loop_
_entity_poly.entity_id
_entity_poly.type
_entity_poly.pdbx_seq_one_letter_code
_entity_poly.pdbx_strand_id
1 'polypeptide(L)'
;MDIDLQVPLCPMCGGVLKIESGATSVKCKWCRNTVLVFEAKKQGRISVDGIPTLADRIDSGYTFLNIGDYERAFEAFDYAIQIAPNNYRVWWGLVLVGTEKFTTYRDGIFKKQALNAVNLAPDQVSKNKMRSQYNKYIEAVNNDLEYHYGDGWKQN
;
A
#
# COMPACT_ATOMS: atom_id res chain seq x y z
N MET A 1 -12.70 -1.29 24.00
CA MET A 1 -11.31 -0.88 24.24
C MET A 1 -10.75 -0.61 22.87
N ASP A 2 -10.99 0.59 22.36
CA ASP A 2 -10.57 0.96 21.02
C ASP A 2 -9.06 1.03 21.03
N ILE A 3 -8.44 0.14 20.27
CA ILE A 3 -7.00 0.17 20.04
C ILE A 3 -6.77 1.40 19.17
N ASP A 4 -6.57 2.53 19.83
CA ASP A 4 -6.21 3.81 19.25
C ASP A 4 -4.73 3.71 18.83
N LEU A 5 -4.47 2.89 17.80
CA LEU A 5 -3.18 2.87 17.11
C LEU A 5 -3.08 4.22 16.41
N GLN A 6 -2.63 5.26 17.11
CA GLN A 6 -2.34 6.55 16.50
C GLN A 6 -0.98 6.42 15.81
N VAL A 7 -0.97 6.29 14.48
CA VAL A 7 0.28 6.33 13.72
C VAL A 7 0.69 7.77 13.45
N PRO A 8 1.81 8.23 14.01
CA PRO A 8 2.28 9.58 13.80
C PRO A 8 2.80 9.75 12.37
N LEU A 9 2.41 10.84 11.71
CA LEU A 9 2.79 11.14 10.33
C LEU A 9 3.59 12.42 10.23
N CYS A 10 4.43 12.49 9.20
CA CYS A 10 5.13 13.72 8.86
C CYS A 10 4.19 14.68 8.14
N PRO A 11 3.90 15.88 8.67
CA PRO A 11 3.01 16.85 8.03
C PRO A 11 3.53 17.35 6.68
N MET A 12 4.84 17.25 6.47
CA MET A 12 5.49 17.76 5.27
C MET A 12 5.44 16.77 4.09
N CYS A 13 5.37 15.47 4.36
CA CYS A 13 5.49 14.46 3.30
C CYS A 13 4.59 13.24 3.46
N GLY A 14 3.72 13.19 4.48
CA GLY A 14 2.83 12.07 4.74
C GLY A 14 3.52 10.77 5.17
N GLY A 15 4.83 10.80 5.40
CA GLY A 15 5.60 9.61 5.76
C GLY A 15 5.32 9.15 7.18
N VAL A 16 5.24 7.83 7.39
CA VAL A 16 5.06 7.24 8.72
C VAL A 16 6.29 7.55 9.59
N LEU A 17 6.04 8.04 10.80
CA LEU A 17 7.06 8.35 11.77
C LEU A 17 7.15 7.23 12.81
N LYS A 18 8.37 6.85 13.17
CA LYS A 18 8.62 5.97 14.32
C LYS A 18 8.99 6.86 15.50
N ILE A 19 8.09 6.96 16.48
CA ILE A 19 8.29 7.79 17.67
C ILE A 19 8.70 6.91 18.83
N GLU A 20 9.84 7.22 19.43
CA GLU A 20 10.30 6.58 20.66
C GLU A 20 9.51 7.08 21.88
N SER A 21 9.38 6.23 22.91
CA SER A 21 8.67 6.61 24.13
C SER A 21 9.32 7.85 24.77
N GLY A 22 8.51 8.85 25.14
CA GLY A 22 8.99 10.10 25.74
C GLY A 22 9.57 11.14 24.77
N ALA A 23 9.70 10.83 23.47
CA ALA A 23 10.19 11.80 22.50
C ALA A 23 9.20 12.98 22.31
N THR A 24 9.73 14.20 22.20
CA THR A 24 8.96 15.42 21.93
C THR A 24 9.07 15.88 20.47
N SER A 25 10.10 15.43 19.76
CA SER A 25 10.23 15.57 18.30
C SER A 25 10.81 14.30 17.68
N VAL A 26 10.63 14.15 16.36
CA VAL A 26 11.15 13.03 15.57
C VAL A 26 11.63 13.54 14.23
N LYS A 27 12.78 13.04 13.76
CA LYS A 27 13.27 13.33 12.40
C LYS A 27 12.61 12.38 11.41
N CYS A 28 11.89 12.91 10.44
CA CYS A 28 11.29 12.10 9.39
C CYS A 28 12.36 11.37 8.58
N LYS A 29 12.26 10.04 8.45
CA LYS A 29 13.23 9.28 7.65
C LYS A 29 13.18 9.64 6.15
N TRP A 30 12.01 10.08 5.68
CA TRP A 30 11.73 10.35 4.27
C TRP A 30 12.16 11.74 3.83
N CYS A 31 11.64 12.79 4.46
CA CYS A 31 11.91 14.18 4.06
C CYS A 31 12.93 14.89 4.97
N ARG A 32 13.44 14.21 6.00
CA ARG A 32 14.46 14.71 6.94
C ARG A 32 14.05 15.90 7.81
N ASN A 33 12.84 16.43 7.65
CA ASN A 33 12.28 17.45 8.52
C ASN A 33 12.09 16.92 9.94
N THR A 34 12.38 17.77 10.92
CA THR A 34 12.05 17.53 12.32
C THR A 34 10.58 17.84 12.53
N VAL A 35 9.84 16.88 13.07
CA VAL A 35 8.40 16.97 13.31
C VAL A 35 8.17 16.93 14.81
N LEU A 36 7.32 17.82 15.32
CA LEU A 36 6.93 17.78 16.73
C LEU A 36 5.97 16.61 16.95
N VAL A 37 6.18 15.82 18.01
CA VAL A 37 5.40 14.61 18.26
C VAL A 37 3.91 14.91 18.43
N PHE A 38 3.56 16.07 18.99
CA PHE A 38 2.15 16.47 19.09
C PHE A 38 1.52 16.74 17.72
N GLU A 39 2.26 17.32 16.76
CA GLU A 39 1.78 17.56 15.39
C GLU A 39 1.58 16.23 14.66
N ALA A 40 2.55 15.32 14.80
CA ALA A 40 2.47 14.00 14.20
C ALA A 40 1.30 13.19 14.77
N LYS A 41 1.06 13.25 16.08
CA LYS A 41 -0.07 12.58 16.75
C LYS A 41 -1.41 13.23 16.43
N LYS A 42 -1.46 14.55 16.23
CA LYS A 42 -2.68 15.25 15.79
C LYS A 42 -3.20 14.64 14.48
N GLN A 43 -2.30 14.29 13.57
CA GLN A 43 -2.66 13.66 12.29
C GLN A 43 -3.22 12.23 12.41
N GLY A 44 -3.11 11.58 13.58
CA GLY A 44 -3.65 10.25 13.84
C GLY A 44 -5.00 10.22 14.57
N ARG A 45 -5.62 11.37 14.85
CA ARG A 45 -6.91 11.44 15.55
C ARG A 45 -8.08 11.29 14.59
N ILE A 46 -8.88 10.26 14.78
CA ILE A 46 -10.16 10.06 14.11
C ILE A 46 -11.05 11.29 14.38
N SER A 47 -11.43 11.99 13.31
CA SER A 47 -12.48 13.03 13.22
C SER A 47 -12.31 14.32 14.04
N VAL A 48 -11.50 15.26 13.54
CA VAL A 48 -11.73 16.72 13.68
C VAL A 48 -11.12 17.46 12.47
N ASP A 49 -11.67 18.62 12.12
CA ASP A 49 -11.28 19.41 10.95
C ASP A 49 -9.75 19.53 10.78
N GLY A 50 -9.26 19.10 9.61
CA GLY A 50 -7.86 19.21 9.20
C GLY A 50 -6.94 18.04 9.58
N ILE A 51 -7.47 16.87 9.93
CA ILE A 51 -6.69 15.65 10.25
C ILE A 51 -6.88 14.57 9.16
N PRO A 52 -5.80 13.90 8.68
CA PRO A 52 -5.91 12.81 7.72
C PRO A 52 -6.70 11.60 8.26
N THR A 53 -7.77 11.25 7.55
CA THR A 53 -8.60 10.06 7.76
C THR A 53 -7.93 8.79 7.24
N LEU A 54 -8.49 7.60 7.55
CA LEU A 54 -8.12 6.36 6.88
C LEU A 54 -8.24 6.47 5.35
N ALA A 55 -9.23 7.21 4.86
CA ALA A 55 -9.38 7.47 3.43
C ALA A 55 -8.20 8.30 2.89
N ASP A 56 -7.80 9.36 3.60
CA ASP A 56 -6.61 10.17 3.24
C ASP A 56 -5.33 9.33 3.26
N ARG A 57 -5.23 8.34 4.13
CA ARG A 57 -4.10 7.40 4.18
C ARG A 57 -4.07 6.47 2.97
N ILE A 58 -5.23 5.94 2.59
CA ILE A 58 -5.38 5.13 1.37
C ILE A 58 -5.03 5.98 0.15
N ASP A 59 -5.52 7.21 0.08
CA ASP A 59 -5.26 8.16 -1.01
C ASP A 59 -3.79 8.58 -1.08
N SER A 60 -3.13 8.75 0.07
CA SER A 60 -1.68 8.97 0.15
C SER A 60 -0.90 7.77 -0.39
N GLY A 61 -1.31 6.54 -0.06
CA GLY A 61 -0.72 5.31 -0.62
C GLY A 61 -0.81 5.28 -2.15
N TYR A 62 -1.97 5.67 -2.72
CA TYR A 62 -2.12 5.81 -4.16
C TYR A 62 -1.30 6.96 -4.76
N THR A 63 -1.13 8.07 -4.03
CA THR A 63 -0.25 9.16 -4.44
C THR A 63 1.21 8.69 -4.53
N PHE A 64 1.68 7.97 -3.51
CA PHE A 64 3.03 7.37 -3.52
C PHE A 64 3.21 6.37 -4.66
N LEU A 65 2.22 5.52 -4.93
CA LEU A 65 2.21 4.65 -6.12
C LEU A 65 2.36 5.43 -7.42
N ASN A 66 1.69 6.58 -7.55
CA ASN A 66 1.72 7.37 -8.78
C ASN A 66 3.07 8.04 -9.03
N ILE A 67 3.82 8.36 -7.98
CA ILE A 67 5.18 8.90 -8.09
C ILE A 67 6.27 7.81 -8.07
N GLY A 68 5.90 6.54 -8.04
CA GLY A 68 6.83 5.40 -8.04
C GLY A 68 7.49 5.13 -6.68
N ASP A 69 7.00 5.74 -5.59
CA ASP A 69 7.51 5.49 -4.24
C ASP A 69 6.81 4.28 -3.62
N TYR A 70 7.20 3.09 -4.06
CA TYR A 70 6.57 1.84 -3.65
C TYR A 70 6.80 1.53 -2.17
N GLU A 71 7.89 2.00 -1.56
CA GLU A 71 8.19 1.77 -0.14
C GLU A 71 7.22 2.55 0.76
N ARG A 72 7.03 3.86 0.50
CA ARG A 72 6.04 4.66 1.24
C ARG A 72 4.61 4.22 0.97
N ALA A 73 4.31 3.81 -0.27
CA ALA A 73 3.01 3.24 -0.60
C ALA A 73 2.74 1.95 0.19
N PHE A 74 3.74 1.07 0.33
CA PHE A 74 3.63 -0.15 1.13
C PHE A 74 3.28 0.17 2.58
N GLU A 75 4.02 1.07 3.25
CA GLU A 75 3.75 1.45 4.65
C GLU A 75 2.35 2.07 4.83
N ALA A 76 1.87 2.81 3.83
CA ALA A 76 0.53 3.37 3.83
C ALA A 76 -0.55 2.28 3.77
N PHE A 77 -0.40 1.27 2.93
CA PHE A 77 -1.39 0.19 2.81
C PHE A 77 -1.25 -0.91 3.88
N ASP A 78 -0.03 -1.27 4.28
CA ASP A 78 0.26 -2.31 5.28
C ASP A 78 -0.28 -1.99 6.67
N TYR A 79 -0.46 -0.70 6.97
CA TYR A 79 -1.17 -0.31 8.17
C TYR A 79 -2.67 -0.06 7.92
N ALA A 80 -3.06 0.47 6.76
CA ALA A 80 -4.48 0.64 6.45
C ALA A 80 -5.23 -0.70 6.48
N ILE A 81 -4.56 -1.81 6.14
CA ILE A 81 -5.13 -3.17 6.16
C ILE A 81 -5.34 -3.70 7.58
N GLN A 82 -4.55 -3.24 8.56
CA GLN A 82 -4.72 -3.60 9.97
C GLN A 82 -5.95 -2.92 10.57
N ILE A 83 -6.31 -1.73 10.09
CA ILE A 83 -7.49 -0.97 10.56
C ILE A 83 -8.75 -1.38 9.80
N ALA A 84 -8.67 -1.44 8.47
CA ALA A 84 -9.81 -1.71 7.60
C ALA A 84 -9.53 -2.90 6.67
N PRO A 85 -9.47 -4.12 7.23
CA PRO A 85 -9.26 -5.33 6.44
C PRO A 85 -10.41 -5.62 5.47
N ASN A 86 -11.57 -4.94 5.61
CA ASN A 86 -12.69 -5.03 4.69
C ASN A 86 -12.67 -4.00 3.55
N ASN A 87 -11.68 -3.08 3.52
CA ASN A 87 -11.59 -2.08 2.47
C ASN A 87 -10.82 -2.63 1.26
N TYR A 88 -11.54 -2.91 0.17
CA TYR A 88 -10.96 -3.49 -1.04
C TYR A 88 -9.84 -2.64 -1.67
N ARG A 89 -9.89 -1.30 -1.51
CA ARG A 89 -8.89 -0.38 -2.05
C ARG A 89 -7.51 -0.64 -1.42
N VAL A 90 -7.48 -1.00 -0.15
CA VAL A 90 -6.23 -1.30 0.56
C VAL A 90 -5.57 -2.56 -0.01
N TRP A 91 -6.34 -3.64 -0.15
CA TRP A 91 -5.86 -4.89 -0.75
C TRP A 91 -5.37 -4.68 -2.18
N TRP A 92 -6.11 -3.92 -2.98
CA TRP A 92 -5.69 -3.59 -4.34
C TRP A 92 -4.44 -2.72 -4.37
N GLY A 93 -4.30 -1.77 -3.43
CA GLY A 93 -3.10 -0.97 -3.24
C GLY A 93 -1.86 -1.83 -2.99
N LEU A 94 -1.95 -2.83 -2.10
CA LEU A 94 -0.85 -3.78 -1.85
C LEU A 94 -0.47 -4.58 -3.11
N VAL A 95 -1.46 -5.00 -3.91
CA VAL A 95 -1.19 -5.66 -5.20
C VAL A 95 -0.38 -4.74 -6.11
N LEU A 96 -0.81 -3.48 -6.25
CA LEU A 96 -0.13 -2.50 -7.11
C LEU A 96 1.28 -2.16 -6.60
N VAL A 97 1.48 -2.06 -5.29
CA VAL A 97 2.82 -1.86 -4.72
C VAL A 97 3.72 -3.04 -5.06
N GLY A 98 3.19 -4.24 -4.82
CA GLY A 98 3.88 -5.49 -5.00
C GLY A 98 4.34 -5.81 -6.41
N THR A 99 3.53 -5.43 -7.38
CA THR A 99 3.82 -5.61 -8.82
C THR A 99 4.42 -4.35 -9.45
N GLU A 100 4.72 -3.32 -8.64
CA GLU A 100 5.15 -1.99 -9.09
C GLU A 100 4.26 -1.48 -10.24
N LYS A 101 2.95 -1.48 -10.00
CA LYS A 101 1.88 -1.16 -10.96
C LYS A 101 1.92 -2.05 -12.21
N PHE A 102 2.16 -3.35 -12.00
CA PHE A 102 2.26 -4.38 -13.03
C PHE A 102 3.47 -4.21 -13.98
N THR A 103 4.51 -3.51 -13.55
CA THR A 103 5.76 -3.36 -14.33
C THR A 103 6.86 -4.32 -13.91
N THR A 104 6.77 -4.92 -12.72
CA THR A 104 7.77 -5.87 -12.23
C THR A 104 7.17 -7.23 -11.89
N TYR A 105 7.96 -8.28 -12.13
CA TYR A 105 7.64 -9.63 -11.71
C TYR A 105 8.05 -9.85 -10.26
N ARG A 106 7.09 -10.19 -9.40
CA ARG A 106 7.37 -10.73 -8.07
C ARG A 106 6.47 -11.94 -7.86
N ASP A 107 7.10 -13.10 -7.74
CA ASP A 107 6.44 -14.39 -7.77
C ASP A 107 5.34 -14.52 -6.69
N GLY A 108 4.11 -14.84 -7.12
CA GLY A 108 3.02 -15.37 -6.29
C GLY A 108 2.47 -14.55 -5.10
N ILE A 109 3.17 -13.53 -4.60
CA ILE A 109 2.90 -12.90 -3.30
C ILE A 109 1.54 -12.19 -3.25
N PHE A 110 1.01 -11.74 -4.38
CA PHE A 110 -0.17 -10.86 -4.42
C PHE A 110 -1.47 -11.52 -4.88
N LYS A 111 -1.48 -12.83 -5.20
CA LYS A 111 -2.69 -13.52 -5.64
C LYS A 111 -3.78 -13.49 -4.58
N LYS A 112 -3.42 -13.72 -3.32
CA LYS A 112 -4.36 -13.69 -2.18
C LYS A 112 -4.97 -12.29 -2.00
N GLN A 113 -4.14 -11.26 -2.10
CA GLN A 113 -4.51 -9.85 -1.94
C GLN A 113 -5.42 -9.43 -3.10
N ALA A 114 -5.12 -9.84 -4.33
CA ALA A 114 -5.97 -9.59 -5.50
C ALA A 114 -7.35 -10.26 -5.34
N LEU A 115 -7.41 -11.50 -4.86
CA LEU A 115 -8.66 -12.19 -4.57
C LEU A 115 -9.48 -11.47 -3.49
N ASN A 116 -8.83 -11.07 -2.38
CA ASN A 116 -9.50 -10.31 -1.32
C ASN A 116 -10.06 -8.98 -1.83
N ALA A 117 -9.26 -8.22 -2.60
CA ALA A 117 -9.72 -6.97 -3.21
C ALA A 117 -10.95 -7.19 -4.10
N VAL A 118 -10.91 -8.19 -4.98
CA VAL A 118 -12.04 -8.50 -5.87
C VAL A 118 -13.28 -8.95 -5.10
N ASN A 119 -13.12 -9.75 -4.04
CA ASN A 119 -14.27 -10.23 -3.26
C ASN A 119 -14.95 -9.09 -2.49
N LEU A 120 -14.16 -8.15 -1.96
CA LEU A 120 -14.64 -7.03 -1.15
C LEU A 120 -15.13 -5.82 -1.97
N ALA A 121 -14.87 -5.77 -3.28
CA ALA A 121 -15.31 -4.66 -4.11
C ALA A 121 -16.85 -4.53 -4.16
N PRO A 122 -17.38 -3.30 -4.13
CA PRO A 122 -18.81 -3.06 -3.94
C PRO A 122 -19.64 -3.39 -5.18
N ASP A 123 -19.04 -3.31 -6.37
CA ASP A 123 -19.76 -3.42 -7.65
C ASP A 123 -19.02 -4.32 -8.66
N GLN A 124 -19.76 -4.84 -9.64
CA GLN A 124 -19.23 -5.76 -10.64
C GLN A 124 -18.24 -5.10 -11.61
N VAL A 125 -18.37 -3.79 -11.86
CA VAL A 125 -17.47 -3.05 -12.75
C VAL A 125 -16.07 -3.00 -12.14
N SER A 126 -15.97 -2.63 -10.86
CA SER A 126 -14.73 -2.65 -10.08
C SER A 126 -14.10 -4.04 -10.05
N LYS A 127 -14.91 -5.09 -9.82
CA LYS A 127 -14.44 -6.49 -9.83
C LYS A 127 -13.84 -6.88 -11.18
N ASN A 128 -14.56 -6.60 -12.26
CA ASN A 128 -14.14 -6.95 -13.62
C ASN A 128 -12.86 -6.21 -14.01
N LYS A 129 -12.76 -4.92 -13.65
CA LYS A 129 -11.55 -4.12 -13.90
C LYS A 129 -10.33 -4.73 -13.21
N MET A 130 -10.42 -5.04 -11.92
CA MET A 130 -9.31 -5.63 -11.17
C MET A 130 -8.93 -7.02 -11.69
N ARG A 131 -9.93 -7.88 -11.98
CA ARG A 131 -9.69 -9.21 -12.59
C ARG A 131 -8.97 -9.08 -13.93
N SER A 132 -9.44 -8.19 -14.80
CA SER A 132 -8.84 -7.97 -16.12
C SER A 132 -7.39 -7.49 -16.01
N GLN A 133 -7.10 -6.53 -15.13
CA GLN A 133 -5.75 -6.03 -14.90
C GLN A 133 -4.82 -7.12 -14.35
N TYR A 134 -5.26 -7.84 -13.33
CA TYR A 134 -4.44 -8.89 -12.70
C TYR A 134 -4.22 -10.09 -13.62
N ASN A 135 -5.23 -10.51 -14.39
CA ASN A 135 -5.09 -11.62 -15.33
C ASN A 135 -4.07 -11.30 -16.44
N LYS A 136 -4.12 -10.09 -17.02
CA LYS A 136 -3.13 -9.66 -18.01
C LYS A 136 -1.70 -9.69 -17.46
N TYR A 137 -1.53 -9.26 -16.21
CA TYR A 137 -0.23 -9.33 -15.53
C TYR A 137 0.23 -10.79 -15.38
N ILE A 138 -0.63 -11.70 -14.91
CA ILE A 138 -0.28 -13.11 -14.74
C ILE A 138 0.00 -13.80 -16.07
N GLU A 139 -0.75 -13.50 -17.13
CA GLU A 139 -0.48 -14.01 -18.48
C GLU A 139 0.88 -13.55 -18.99
N ALA A 140 1.20 -12.26 -18.86
CA ALA A 140 2.50 -11.72 -19.24
C ALA A 140 3.64 -12.38 -18.45
N VAL A 141 3.45 -12.55 -17.15
CA VAL A 141 4.41 -13.26 -16.27
C VAL A 141 4.60 -14.70 -16.69
N ASN A 142 3.53 -15.45 -16.96
CA ASN A 142 3.63 -16.84 -17.38
C ASN A 142 4.36 -16.99 -18.72
N ASN A 143 4.10 -16.08 -19.67
CA ASN A 143 4.79 -16.07 -20.96
C ASN A 143 6.28 -15.71 -20.82
N ASP A 144 6.61 -14.78 -19.91
CA ASP A 144 7.99 -14.39 -19.61
C ASP A 144 8.75 -15.53 -18.90
N LEU A 145 8.09 -16.25 -17.99
CA LEU A 145 8.63 -17.48 -17.38
C LEU A 145 8.82 -18.60 -18.40
N GLU A 146 7.86 -18.79 -19.32
CA GLU A 146 7.99 -19.77 -20.41
C GLU A 146 9.17 -19.40 -21.34
N TYR A 147 9.43 -18.11 -21.58
CA TYR A 147 10.60 -17.65 -22.31
C TYR A 147 11.91 -17.89 -21.54
N HIS A 148 11.98 -17.49 -20.26
CA HIS A 148 13.19 -17.59 -19.45
C HIS A 148 13.55 -19.02 -19.02
N TYR A 149 12.58 -19.93 -18.92
CA TYR A 149 12.81 -21.34 -18.56
C TYR A 149 12.61 -22.32 -19.73
N GLY A 150 12.01 -21.91 -20.85
CA GLY A 150 11.82 -22.74 -22.04
C GLY A 150 13.09 -22.98 -22.86
N ASP A 151 14.09 -22.11 -22.74
CA ASP A 151 15.42 -22.28 -23.38
C ASP A 151 16.33 -23.26 -22.61
N GLY A 152 15.93 -23.69 -21.41
CA GLY A 152 16.72 -24.56 -20.51
C GLY A 152 16.28 -26.02 -20.42
N TRP A 153 15.14 -26.41 -21.00
CA TRP A 153 14.62 -27.81 -20.94
C TRP A 153 14.52 -28.49 -22.30
N LYS A 154 15.23 -27.99 -23.31
CA LYS A 154 15.62 -28.78 -24.48
C LYS A 154 17.09 -29.16 -24.40
N GLN A 155 17.46 -29.98 -23.42
CA GLN A 155 18.52 -30.98 -23.59
C GLN A 155 18.52 -32.00 -22.44
N ASN A 156 18.46 -33.27 -22.89
CA ASN A 156 18.48 -34.56 -22.21
C ASN A 156 17.19 -35.06 -21.55
#